data_AF-A0A6L7YJJ7-F1
#
_entry.id   AF-A0A6L7YJJ7-F1
#
_cell.length_a   1.000
_cell.length_b   1.000
_cell.length_c   1.000
_cell.angle_alpha   90.00
_cell.angle_beta   90.00
_cell.angle_gamma   90.00
#
_symmetry.space_group_name_H-M   'P 1'
#
loop_
_entity.id
_entity.type
_entity.pdbx_description
1 polymer ?
#
loop_
_entity_poly.entity_id
_entity_poly.type
_entity_poly.pdbx_seq_one_letter_code
_entity_poly.pdbx_strand_id
1 'polypeptide(L)'
;MLLFAGGDGTARDICDTLAASATLSTEMAVLGIPSGVKMHSAVFALTPRRAGEIAARFLLGKSTEVTDSEVMDIDEDAFRSGRVSASLFGYLRTPQDSVGLQATKSGTPIEDAETPAEIARRIIARMEENTLYIIGPGTTTSAIPEALNIPNSLLGVDVISNKRLVSADATENDLLRLTDGKPTKIIVSVIGGQGYIFGRGNQQISPSVIRRAGKDNIIVAATRRKLLELHGRPLLVDTGDPDLDTELSGYTKVVTGYRESQVHRVSS
;
A
#
# COMPACT_ATOMS: atom_id res chain seq x y z
N MET A 1 -12.61 24.28 -8.57
CA MET A 1 -12.09 23.03 -8.00
C MET A 1 -13.06 22.57 -6.93
N LEU A 2 -13.34 21.27 -6.87
CA LEU A 2 -14.06 20.62 -5.78
C LEU A 2 -13.05 19.90 -4.89
N LEU A 3 -13.09 20.17 -3.59
CA LEU A 3 -12.30 19.48 -2.58
C LEU A 3 -13.28 18.78 -1.64
N PHE A 4 -13.14 17.46 -1.45
CA PHE A 4 -14.07 16.68 -0.63
C PHE A 4 -13.32 15.78 0.34
N ALA A 5 -13.92 15.43 1.47
CA ALA A 5 -13.39 14.43 2.40
C ALA A 5 -14.31 13.21 2.42
N GLY A 6 -13.76 12.01 2.26
CA GLY A 6 -14.56 10.79 2.17
C GLY A 6 -13.76 9.56 1.74
N GLY A 7 -14.49 8.50 1.39
CA GLY A 7 -13.97 7.25 0.82
C GLY A 7 -14.46 7.02 -0.62
N ASP A 8 -14.20 5.83 -1.18
CA ASP A 8 -14.54 5.52 -2.58
C ASP A 8 -16.02 5.69 -2.91
N GLY A 9 -16.93 5.36 -2.00
CA GLY A 9 -18.38 5.63 -2.19
C GLY A 9 -18.67 7.11 -2.41
N THR A 10 -18.00 8.01 -1.67
CA THR A 10 -18.13 9.45 -1.87
C THR A 10 -17.55 9.90 -3.22
N ALA A 11 -16.42 9.31 -3.64
CA ALA A 11 -15.85 9.60 -4.96
C ALA A 11 -16.78 9.15 -6.09
N ARG A 12 -17.45 8.00 -5.92
CA ARG A 12 -18.47 7.49 -6.84
C ARG A 12 -19.66 8.44 -6.94
N ASP A 13 -20.23 8.86 -5.81
CA ASP A 13 -21.36 9.80 -5.80
C ASP A 13 -21.03 11.11 -6.52
N ILE A 14 -19.82 11.62 -6.31
CA ILE A 14 -19.32 12.83 -6.99
C ILE A 14 -19.17 12.58 -8.49
N CYS A 15 -18.62 11.43 -8.89
CA CYS A 15 -18.46 11.04 -10.29
C CYS A 15 -19.80 10.95 -11.01
N ASP A 16 -20.79 10.29 -10.39
CA ASP A 16 -22.13 10.14 -10.94
C ASP A 16 -22.86 11.49 -11.06
N THR A 17 -22.74 12.33 -10.02
CA THR A 17 -23.34 13.68 -9.99
C THR A 17 -22.77 14.59 -11.07
N LEU A 18 -21.44 14.57 -11.26
CA LEU A 18 -20.78 15.38 -12.30
C LEU A 18 -21.09 14.86 -13.71
N ALA A 19 -21.26 13.55 -13.89
CA ALA A 19 -21.67 12.97 -15.16
C ALA A 19 -23.13 13.30 -15.52
N ALA A 20 -24.03 13.37 -14.53
CA ALA A 20 -25.45 13.63 -14.74
C ALA A 20 -25.81 15.14 -14.84
N SER A 21 -24.91 16.04 -14.45
CA SER A 21 -25.21 17.48 -14.40
C SER A 21 -24.91 18.18 -15.72
N ALA A 22 -25.95 18.71 -16.38
CA ALA A 22 -25.80 19.52 -17.60
C ALA A 22 -25.21 20.92 -17.35
N THR A 23 -25.10 21.34 -16.09
CA THR A 23 -24.70 22.70 -15.69
C THR A 23 -23.30 22.78 -15.07
N LEU A 24 -22.78 21.65 -14.57
CA LEU A 24 -21.43 21.58 -14.02
C LEU A 24 -20.44 21.22 -15.14
N SER A 25 -19.34 21.95 -15.21
CA SER A 25 -18.30 21.68 -16.21
C SER A 25 -17.60 20.35 -15.90
N THR A 26 -17.52 19.48 -16.91
CA THR A 26 -16.67 18.28 -16.91
C THR A 26 -15.16 18.60 -16.79
N GLU A 27 -14.79 19.87 -16.87
CA GLU A 27 -13.42 20.36 -16.64
C GLU A 27 -13.12 20.69 -15.18
N MET A 28 -14.10 20.57 -14.28
CA MET A 28 -13.89 20.87 -12.87
C MET A 28 -12.88 19.91 -12.25
N ALA A 29 -11.75 20.44 -11.79
CA ALA A 29 -10.79 19.68 -11.02
C ALA A 29 -11.40 19.24 -9.67
N VAL A 30 -11.26 17.95 -9.33
CA VAL A 30 -11.73 17.32 -8.10
C VAL A 30 -10.53 16.74 -7.35
N LEU A 31 -10.47 16.93 -6.04
CA LEU A 31 -9.43 16.34 -5.19
C LEU A 31 -10.06 15.75 -3.93
N GLY A 32 -9.75 14.49 -3.64
CA GLY A 32 -10.19 13.81 -2.42
C GLY A 32 -9.21 13.99 -1.26
N ILE A 33 -9.73 14.35 -0.09
CA ILE A 33 -9.04 14.31 1.19
C ILE A 33 -9.32 12.93 1.81
N PRO A 34 -8.28 12.11 2.05
CA PRO A 34 -8.46 10.78 2.59
C PRO A 34 -9.00 10.83 4.03
N SER A 35 -10.16 10.22 4.29
CA SER A 35 -10.77 10.16 5.64
C SER A 35 -10.82 8.76 6.27
N GLY A 36 -10.25 7.76 5.59
CA GLY A 36 -10.27 6.36 6.03
C GLY A 36 -9.08 5.55 5.53
N VAL A 37 -9.12 4.24 5.73
CA VAL A 37 -8.00 3.31 5.43
C VAL A 37 -8.22 2.45 4.18
N LYS A 38 -9.33 2.66 3.45
CA LYS A 38 -9.76 1.84 2.29
C LYS A 38 -10.20 2.74 1.14
N MET A 39 -9.24 3.43 0.51
CA MET A 39 -9.50 4.19 -0.72
C MET A 39 -8.68 3.63 -1.86
N HIS A 40 -9.36 3.26 -2.93
CA HIS A 40 -8.82 2.63 -4.13
C HIS A 40 -8.91 3.54 -5.36
N SER A 41 -9.77 4.55 -5.33
CA SER A 41 -9.89 5.56 -6.38
C SER A 41 -8.65 6.46 -6.41
N ALA A 42 -8.14 6.73 -7.62
CA ALA A 42 -6.94 7.54 -7.86
C ALA A 42 -7.16 9.06 -7.72
N VAL A 43 -8.30 9.47 -7.16
CA VAL A 43 -8.73 10.86 -6.98
C VAL A 43 -8.34 11.43 -5.61
N PHE A 44 -7.94 10.56 -4.67
CA PHE A 44 -7.54 10.96 -3.33
C PHE A 44 -6.07 11.34 -3.27
N ALA A 45 -5.78 12.44 -2.57
CA ALA A 45 -4.42 12.74 -2.17
C ALA A 45 -3.92 11.70 -1.17
N LEU A 46 -2.60 11.58 -1.07
CA LEU A 46 -1.95 10.62 -0.19
C LEU A 46 -2.29 10.85 1.30
N THR A 47 -2.32 12.10 1.77
CA THR A 47 -2.70 12.47 3.15
C THR A 47 -3.57 13.72 3.15
N PRO A 48 -4.29 14.05 4.24
CA PRO A 48 -5.00 15.32 4.33
C PRO A 48 -4.06 16.53 4.19
N ARG A 49 -2.84 16.43 4.73
CA ARG A 49 -1.80 17.44 4.56
C ARG A 49 -1.43 17.63 3.09
N ARG A 50 -1.15 16.54 2.36
CA ARG A 50 -0.81 16.61 0.93
C ARG A 50 -1.99 17.07 0.08
N ALA A 51 -3.23 16.72 0.46
CA ALA A 51 -4.42 17.27 -0.16
C ALA A 51 -4.42 18.81 -0.09
N GLY A 52 -4.11 19.35 1.10
CA GLY A 52 -3.94 20.79 1.31
C GLY A 52 -2.82 21.40 0.47
N GLU A 53 -1.66 20.75 0.38
CA GLU A 53 -0.52 21.23 -0.42
C GLU A 53 -0.80 21.22 -1.94
N ILE A 54 -1.46 20.18 -2.45
CA ILE A 54 -1.89 20.07 -3.85
C ILE A 54 -2.96 21.13 -4.14
N ALA A 55 -3.98 21.24 -3.29
CA ALA A 55 -5.03 22.25 -3.42
C ALA A 55 -4.46 23.67 -3.41
N ALA A 56 -3.54 23.99 -2.49
CA ALA A 56 -2.91 25.30 -2.41
C ALA A 56 -2.09 25.61 -3.68
N ARG A 57 -1.29 24.66 -4.18
CA ARG A 57 -0.54 24.84 -5.43
C ARG A 57 -1.47 25.06 -6.63
N PHE A 58 -2.54 24.28 -6.73
CA PHE A 58 -3.51 24.38 -7.82
C PHE A 58 -4.23 25.73 -7.82
N LEU A 59 -4.77 26.14 -6.66
CA LEU A 59 -5.50 27.40 -6.52
C LEU A 59 -4.61 28.63 -6.71
N LEU A 60 -3.32 28.55 -6.36
CA LEU A 60 -2.34 29.61 -6.57
C LEU A 60 -1.74 29.61 -7.99
N GLY A 61 -2.21 28.74 -8.89
CA GLY A 61 -1.71 28.64 -10.28
C GLY A 61 -0.28 28.10 -10.41
N LYS A 62 0.26 27.48 -9.35
CA LYS A 62 1.61 26.89 -9.33
C LYS A 62 1.64 25.48 -9.91
N SER A 63 0.47 24.85 -10.09
CA SER A 63 0.27 23.62 -10.85
C SER A 63 -1.06 23.75 -11.57
N THR A 64 -1.08 23.60 -12.89
CA THR A 64 -2.29 23.68 -13.72
C THR A 64 -2.62 22.35 -14.39
N GLU A 65 -1.78 21.33 -14.18
CA GLU A 65 -1.99 20.02 -14.79
C GLU A 65 -3.06 19.23 -14.04
N VAL A 66 -4.04 18.78 -14.80
CA VAL A 66 -5.17 17.98 -14.31
C VAL A 66 -5.31 16.77 -15.22
N THR A 67 -5.38 15.58 -14.64
CA THR A 67 -5.49 14.31 -15.37
C THR A 67 -6.75 13.57 -14.99
N ASP A 68 -7.23 12.73 -15.89
CA ASP A 68 -8.31 11.80 -15.58
C ASP A 68 -7.80 10.72 -14.62
N SER A 69 -8.37 10.70 -13.41
CA SER A 69 -8.09 9.73 -12.36
C SER A 69 -9.26 8.77 -12.23
N GLU A 70 -8.96 7.48 -12.13
CA GLU A 70 -9.93 6.40 -12.00
C GLU A 70 -10.71 6.52 -10.69
N VAL A 71 -12.04 6.40 -10.78
CA VAL A 71 -12.94 6.18 -9.66
C VAL A 71 -13.33 4.72 -9.67
N MET A 72 -13.10 4.04 -8.55
CA MET A 72 -13.36 2.61 -8.41
C MET A 72 -14.67 2.38 -7.69
N ASP A 73 -15.49 1.46 -8.21
CA ASP A 73 -16.63 0.91 -7.49
C ASP A 73 -16.19 -0.33 -6.73
N ILE A 74 -16.34 -0.29 -5.41
CA ILE A 74 -16.02 -1.41 -4.54
C ILE A 74 -17.33 -1.98 -4.06
N ASP A 75 -17.56 -3.25 -4.41
CA ASP A 75 -18.61 -4.03 -3.79
C ASP A 75 -18.19 -4.33 -2.34
N GLU A 76 -18.68 -3.53 -1.40
CA GLU A 76 -18.40 -3.68 0.03
C GLU A 76 -18.83 -5.04 0.59
N ASP A 77 -19.86 -5.68 0.02
CA ASP A 77 -20.35 -6.99 0.44
C ASP A 77 -19.45 -8.12 -0.07
N ALA A 78 -19.01 -8.04 -1.34
CA ALA A 78 -17.98 -8.92 -1.89
C ALA A 78 -16.65 -8.76 -1.12
N PHE A 79 -16.29 -7.52 -0.77
CA PHE A 79 -15.12 -7.16 0.02
C PHE A 79 -15.16 -7.79 1.42
N ARG A 80 -16.30 -7.76 2.11
CA ARG A 80 -16.48 -8.45 3.40
C ARG A 80 -16.36 -9.97 3.29
N SER A 81 -16.65 -10.53 2.11
CA SER A 81 -16.50 -11.97 1.83
C SER A 81 -15.10 -12.38 1.33
N GLY A 82 -14.11 -11.48 1.40
CA GLY A 82 -12.74 -11.75 0.98
C GLY A 82 -12.52 -11.77 -0.55
N ARG A 83 -13.50 -11.33 -1.34
CA ARG A 83 -13.39 -11.17 -2.79
C ARG A 83 -13.25 -9.70 -3.14
N VAL A 84 -12.08 -9.32 -3.67
CA VAL A 84 -11.88 -7.96 -4.19
C VAL A 84 -12.50 -7.90 -5.58
N SER A 85 -13.70 -7.32 -5.66
CA SER A 85 -14.29 -6.87 -6.91
C SER A 85 -14.28 -5.35 -6.91
N ALA A 86 -13.14 -4.77 -7.30
CA ALA A 86 -13.04 -3.36 -7.61
C ALA A 86 -13.20 -3.21 -9.13
N SER A 87 -14.33 -2.66 -9.57
CA SER A 87 -14.58 -2.38 -10.99
C SER A 87 -14.42 -0.89 -11.25
N LEU A 88 -13.83 -0.52 -12.38
CA LEU A 88 -13.76 0.88 -12.80
C LEU A 88 -15.19 1.45 -12.93
N PHE A 89 -15.51 2.48 -12.15
CA PHE A 89 -16.79 3.18 -12.19
C PHE A 89 -16.78 4.29 -13.24
N GLY A 90 -15.71 5.08 -13.25
CA GLY A 90 -15.61 6.27 -14.09
C GLY A 90 -14.31 7.04 -13.84
N TYR A 91 -14.28 8.30 -14.24
CA TYR A 91 -13.09 9.14 -14.15
C TYR A 91 -13.43 10.53 -13.61
N LEU A 92 -12.53 11.08 -12.80
CA LEU A 92 -12.59 12.46 -12.34
C LEU A 92 -11.27 13.17 -12.64
N ARG A 93 -11.36 14.44 -13.05
CA ARG A 93 -10.20 15.27 -13.35
C ARG A 93 -9.51 15.70 -12.05
N THR A 94 -8.33 15.16 -11.76
CA THR A 94 -7.61 15.41 -10.49
C THR A 94 -6.31 16.20 -10.71
N PRO A 95 -6.01 17.24 -9.91
CA PRO A 95 -4.74 17.96 -9.97
C PRO A 95 -3.55 17.03 -9.72
N GLN A 96 -2.54 17.09 -10.58
CA GLN A 96 -1.34 16.27 -10.48
C GLN A 96 -0.39 16.74 -9.37
N ASP A 97 0.22 15.78 -8.67
CA ASP A 97 1.31 16.01 -7.73
C ASP A 97 2.67 15.74 -8.40
N SER A 98 3.07 16.63 -9.30
CA SER A 98 4.30 16.50 -10.11
C SER A 98 5.58 16.92 -9.37
N VAL A 99 5.74 16.52 -8.11
CA VAL A 99 7.05 16.65 -7.45
C VAL A 99 7.99 15.57 -8.01
N GLY A 100 8.67 15.89 -9.13
CA GLY A 100 9.88 15.18 -9.58
C GLY A 100 9.82 14.42 -10.91
N LEU A 101 9.09 14.88 -11.93
CA LEU A 101 9.18 14.30 -13.27
C LEU A 101 10.46 14.76 -13.99
N GLN A 102 11.52 13.96 -13.89
CA GLN A 102 12.55 13.89 -14.93
C GLN A 102 12.48 12.49 -15.56
N ALA A 103 11.92 12.42 -16.76
CA ALA A 103 11.88 11.22 -17.57
C ALA A 103 13.29 10.85 -18.03
N THR A 104 13.81 9.71 -17.59
CA THR A 104 14.92 9.02 -18.26
C THR A 104 14.38 7.80 -18.96
N LYS A 105 14.40 7.86 -20.29
CA LYS A 105 14.24 6.74 -21.22
C LYS A 105 15.09 5.56 -20.76
N SER A 106 14.49 4.38 -20.70
CA SER A 106 15.15 3.09 -21.00
C SER A 106 14.07 2.03 -21.08
N GLY A 107 13.75 1.61 -22.30
CA GLY A 107 12.89 0.48 -22.57
C GLY A 107 13.69 -0.82 -22.49
N THR A 108 13.12 -1.80 -21.79
CA THR A 108 13.30 -3.22 -22.08
C THR A 108 11.95 -3.90 -21.79
N PRO A 109 11.41 -4.74 -22.70
CA PRO A 109 10.22 -5.53 -22.40
C PRO A 109 10.51 -6.44 -21.21
N ILE A 110 9.63 -6.43 -20.20
CA ILE A 110 9.79 -7.22 -18.97
C ILE A 110 9.21 -8.62 -19.25
N GLU A 111 9.95 -9.46 -19.96
CA GLU A 111 9.57 -10.87 -20.18
C GLU A 111 9.94 -11.79 -19.01
N ASP A 112 10.83 -11.33 -18.09
CA ASP A 112 11.30 -12.10 -16.92
C ASP A 112 11.04 -11.36 -15.58
N ALA A 113 9.80 -10.94 -15.31
CA ALA A 113 9.43 -10.50 -13.96
C ALA A 113 9.21 -11.72 -13.05
N GLU A 114 10.14 -11.97 -12.12
CA GLU A 114 9.92 -12.95 -11.07
C GLU A 114 8.58 -12.71 -10.35
N THR A 115 7.88 -13.81 -10.11
CA THR A 115 6.48 -13.80 -9.67
C THR A 115 6.40 -13.69 -8.14
N PRO A 116 5.26 -13.22 -7.59
CA PRO A 116 4.98 -13.33 -6.15
C PRO A 116 5.24 -14.73 -5.57
N ALA A 117 5.03 -15.79 -6.37
CA ALA A 117 5.30 -17.17 -5.97
C ALA A 117 6.78 -17.46 -5.71
N GLU A 118 7.71 -16.85 -6.44
CA GLU A 118 9.16 -17.05 -6.25
C GLU A 118 9.66 -16.32 -5.00
N ILE A 119 9.17 -15.11 -4.77
CA ILE A 119 9.36 -14.35 -3.53
C ILE A 119 8.87 -15.18 -2.34
N ALA A 120 7.66 -15.75 -2.45
CA ALA A 120 7.09 -16.60 -1.40
C ALA A 120 7.96 -17.82 -1.13
N ARG A 121 8.39 -18.56 -2.16
CA ARG A 121 9.30 -19.72 -1.99
C ARG A 121 10.59 -19.34 -1.26
N ARG A 122 11.17 -18.17 -1.57
CA ARG A 122 12.39 -17.68 -0.89
C ARG A 122 12.16 -17.44 0.59
N ILE A 123 11.06 -16.76 0.92
CA ILE A 123 10.70 -16.45 2.29
C ILE A 123 10.43 -17.74 3.07
N ILE A 124 9.61 -18.65 2.52
CA ILE A 124 9.26 -19.94 3.13
C ILE A 124 10.50 -20.79 3.39
N ALA A 125 11.45 -20.84 2.45
CA ALA A 125 12.68 -21.60 2.60
C ALA A 125 13.59 -21.08 3.74
N ARG A 126 13.34 -19.86 4.23
CA ARG A 126 14.09 -19.22 5.32
C ARG A 126 13.27 -19.08 6.60
N MET A 127 12.06 -19.64 6.64
CA MET A 127 11.27 -19.64 7.86
C MET A 127 11.92 -20.53 8.93
N GLU A 128 12.24 -19.90 10.05
CA GLU A 128 12.70 -20.52 11.29
C GLU A 128 11.55 -21.16 12.07
N GLU A 129 11.85 -22.27 12.74
CA GLU A 129 10.92 -22.93 13.66
C GLU A 129 10.65 -22.05 14.89
N ASN A 130 9.47 -22.20 15.49
CA ASN A 130 9.03 -21.51 16.71
C ASN A 130 9.11 -19.98 16.63
N THR A 131 9.06 -19.44 15.41
CA THR A 131 9.04 -18.01 15.12
C THR A 131 7.67 -17.62 14.57
N LEU A 132 7.13 -16.50 15.04
CA LEU A 132 5.92 -15.90 14.49
C LEU A 132 6.26 -15.05 13.26
N TYR A 133 5.49 -15.20 12.20
CA TYR A 133 5.56 -14.38 11.00
C TYR A 133 4.26 -13.61 10.85
N ILE A 134 4.31 -12.30 11.09
CA ILE A 134 3.23 -11.38 10.80
C ILE A 134 3.26 -11.10 9.30
N ILE A 135 2.23 -11.52 8.58
CA ILE A 135 2.09 -11.36 7.14
C ILE A 135 1.18 -10.15 6.90
N GLY A 136 1.78 -9.06 6.43
CA GLY A 136 1.05 -7.88 6.02
C GLY A 136 0.17 -8.11 4.79
N PRO A 137 -0.80 -7.23 4.54
CA PRO A 137 -1.74 -7.37 3.44
C PRO A 137 -1.08 -7.15 2.07
N GLY A 138 -1.73 -7.69 1.04
CA GLY A 138 -1.37 -7.46 -0.36
C GLY A 138 -1.00 -8.73 -1.13
N THR A 139 -1.14 -8.65 -2.45
CA THR A 139 -0.97 -9.80 -3.36
C THR A 139 0.42 -10.43 -3.33
N THR A 140 1.46 -9.66 -2.99
CA THR A 140 2.83 -10.19 -2.92
C THR A 140 3.05 -11.02 -1.66
N THR A 141 2.51 -10.59 -0.52
CA THR A 141 2.61 -11.30 0.75
C THR A 141 1.62 -12.45 0.83
N SER A 142 0.43 -12.33 0.22
CA SER A 142 -0.56 -13.41 0.06
C SER A 142 -0.01 -14.67 -0.61
N ALA A 143 0.96 -14.53 -1.52
CA ALA A 143 1.60 -15.69 -2.15
C ALA A 143 2.31 -16.63 -1.13
N ILE A 144 2.64 -16.15 0.07
CA ILE A 144 3.28 -16.93 1.13
C ILE A 144 2.32 -17.96 1.74
N PRO A 145 1.18 -17.57 2.37
CA PRO A 145 0.20 -18.53 2.84
C PRO A 145 -0.37 -19.39 1.71
N GLU A 146 -0.60 -18.84 0.51
CA GLU A 146 -1.06 -19.61 -0.65
C GLU A 146 -0.10 -20.76 -1.00
N ALA A 147 1.21 -20.50 -1.06
CA ALA A 147 2.22 -21.53 -1.33
C ALA A 147 2.36 -22.57 -0.20
N LEU A 148 1.87 -22.25 1.00
CA LEU A 148 1.78 -23.19 2.13
C LEU A 148 0.42 -23.90 2.21
N ASN A 149 -0.52 -23.63 1.30
CA ASN A 149 -1.91 -24.09 1.36
C ASN A 149 -2.62 -23.65 2.66
N ILE A 150 -2.35 -22.42 3.10
CA ILE A 150 -2.94 -21.81 4.29
C ILE A 150 -3.95 -20.74 3.83
N PRO A 151 -5.15 -20.65 4.44
CA PRO A 151 -6.07 -19.55 4.17
C PRO A 151 -5.43 -18.19 4.49
N ASN A 152 -5.72 -17.16 3.70
CA ASN A 152 -5.18 -15.83 3.90
C ASN A 152 -6.24 -14.73 3.75
N SER A 153 -5.98 -13.63 4.44
CA SER A 153 -6.75 -12.40 4.39
C SER A 153 -6.02 -11.42 3.49
N LEU A 154 -6.44 -11.29 2.23
CA LEU A 154 -5.75 -10.43 1.25
C LEU A 154 -5.54 -8.99 1.75
N LEU A 155 -6.48 -8.48 2.54
CA LEU A 155 -6.48 -7.12 3.10
C LEU A 155 -6.28 -7.09 4.62
N GLY A 156 -6.15 -8.27 5.23
CA GLY A 156 -5.92 -8.43 6.66
C GLY A 156 -4.44 -8.65 6.98
N VAL A 157 -4.14 -8.72 8.27
CA VAL A 157 -2.82 -9.11 8.76
C VAL A 157 -2.92 -10.51 9.35
N ASP A 158 -2.30 -11.49 8.71
CA ASP A 158 -2.32 -12.87 9.21
C ASP A 158 -1.05 -13.17 10.02
N VAL A 159 -1.12 -14.16 10.91
CA VAL A 159 0.02 -14.64 11.69
C VAL A 159 0.24 -16.11 11.40
N ILE A 160 1.45 -16.46 10.98
CA ILE A 160 1.86 -17.84 10.67
C ILE A 160 3.00 -18.24 11.59
N SER A 161 3.03 -19.50 12.03
CA SER A 161 4.18 -20.09 12.71
C SER A 161 4.25 -21.57 12.40
N ASN A 162 5.47 -22.11 12.28
CA ASN A 162 5.68 -23.52 11.92
C ASN A 162 4.87 -23.94 10.68
N LYS A 163 4.77 -23.02 9.70
CA LYS A 163 4.00 -23.19 8.45
C LYS A 163 2.52 -23.53 8.68
N ARG A 164 1.92 -22.98 9.74
CA ARG A 164 0.49 -23.08 10.05
C ARG A 164 -0.06 -21.73 10.43
N LEU A 165 -1.34 -21.51 10.13
CA LEU A 165 -2.07 -20.33 10.57
C LEU A 165 -2.17 -20.34 12.10
N VAL A 166 -1.80 -19.22 12.71
CA VAL A 166 -1.96 -18.95 14.15
C VAL A 166 -3.15 -18.02 14.36
N SER A 167 -3.29 -17.01 13.51
CA SER A 167 -4.40 -16.05 13.53
C SER A 167 -4.60 -15.51 12.11
N ALA A 168 -5.86 -15.38 11.70
CA ALA A 168 -6.23 -14.70 10.46
C ALA A 168 -6.86 -13.35 10.77
N ASP A 169 -6.59 -12.35 9.93
CA ASP A 169 -7.09 -10.97 10.06
C ASP A 169 -6.94 -10.40 11.49
N ALA A 170 -5.73 -10.55 12.03
CA ALA A 170 -5.39 -10.18 13.38
C ALA A 170 -5.44 -8.66 13.59
N THR A 171 -6.09 -8.24 14.68
CA THR A 171 -6.07 -6.84 15.12
C THR A 171 -4.74 -6.51 15.81
N GLU A 172 -4.46 -5.22 16.02
CA GLU A 172 -3.28 -4.79 16.80
C GLU A 172 -3.20 -5.51 18.16
N ASN A 173 -4.33 -5.59 18.89
CA ASN A 173 -4.38 -6.26 20.19
C ASN A 173 -4.08 -7.76 20.10
N ASP A 174 -4.47 -8.42 19.01
CA ASP A 174 -4.13 -9.81 18.77
C ASP A 174 -2.63 -9.96 18.52
N LEU A 175 -2.06 -9.11 17.67
CA LEU A 175 -0.62 -9.10 17.38
C LEU A 175 0.20 -8.86 18.64
N LEU A 176 -0.17 -7.87 19.47
CA LEU A 176 0.51 -7.62 20.74
C LEU A 176 0.42 -8.82 21.69
N ARG A 177 -0.76 -9.46 21.83
CA ARG A 177 -0.87 -10.64 22.70
C ARG A 177 -0.08 -11.84 22.17
N LEU A 178 -0.11 -12.07 20.86
CA LEU A 178 0.54 -13.22 20.24
C LEU A 178 2.07 -13.13 20.31
N THR A 179 2.61 -11.94 20.07
CA THR A 179 4.05 -11.67 19.94
C THR A 179 4.77 -11.49 21.27
N ASP A 180 4.05 -11.37 22.38
CA ASP A 180 4.65 -11.13 23.69
C ASP A 180 5.63 -12.25 24.08
N GLY A 181 6.89 -11.87 24.32
CA GLY A 181 7.98 -12.78 24.67
C GLY A 181 8.37 -13.82 23.60
N LYS A 182 7.91 -13.68 22.35
CA LYS A 182 8.17 -14.66 21.28
C LYS A 182 8.98 -14.08 20.11
N PRO A 183 9.92 -14.86 19.53
CA PRO A 183 10.59 -14.47 18.29
C PRO A 183 9.56 -14.15 17.21
N THR A 184 9.64 -12.95 16.66
CA THR A 184 8.65 -12.41 15.73
C THR A 184 9.34 -11.73 14.56
N LYS A 185 8.90 -12.03 13.35
CA LYS A 185 9.29 -11.37 12.11
C LYS A 185 8.06 -10.77 11.43
N ILE A 186 8.26 -9.66 10.75
CA ILE A 186 7.21 -8.93 10.03
C ILE A 186 7.53 -9.02 8.54
N ILE A 187 6.56 -9.46 7.74
CA ILE A 187 6.68 -9.51 6.30
C ILE A 187 5.67 -8.54 5.70
N VAL A 188 6.17 -7.50 5.03
CA VAL A 188 5.31 -6.48 4.40
C VAL A 188 5.64 -6.34 2.92
N SER A 189 4.63 -5.93 2.16
CA SER A 189 4.82 -5.55 0.76
C SER A 189 4.81 -4.04 0.59
N VAL A 190 5.38 -3.60 -0.53
CA VAL A 190 5.30 -2.23 -1.00
C VAL A 190 3.94 -2.01 -1.65
N ILE A 191 3.27 -0.90 -1.27
CA ILE A 191 2.12 -0.39 -2.01
C ILE A 191 2.62 0.16 -3.35
N GLY A 192 2.22 -0.47 -4.45
CA GLY A 192 2.64 -0.11 -5.81
C GLY A 192 2.36 1.36 -6.14
N GLY A 193 3.29 2.01 -6.83
CA GLY A 193 3.21 3.44 -7.17
C GLY A 193 3.36 4.44 -6.02
N GLN A 194 3.14 4.03 -4.77
CA GLN A 194 3.22 4.90 -3.59
C GLN A 194 4.51 4.70 -2.77
N GLY A 195 4.98 3.46 -2.63
CA GLY A 195 6.22 3.15 -1.92
C GLY A 195 6.08 2.84 -0.43
N TYR A 196 4.88 2.95 0.15
CA TYR A 196 4.67 2.67 1.58
C TYR A 196 4.90 1.19 1.93
N ILE A 197 5.62 0.95 3.02
CA ILE A 197 5.79 -0.37 3.65
C ILE A 197 5.11 -0.48 5.02
N PHE A 198 4.91 0.65 5.72
CA PHE A 198 4.17 0.73 6.98
C PHE A 198 3.28 1.97 7.01
N GLY A 199 2.22 1.91 7.84
CA GLY A 199 1.29 3.00 8.08
C GLY A 199 0.05 2.97 7.20
N ARG A 200 0.20 2.51 5.96
CA ARG A 200 -0.89 2.45 5.00
C ARG A 200 -1.28 1.03 4.67
N GLY A 201 -2.58 0.78 4.74
CA GLY A 201 -3.17 -0.51 4.46
C GLY A 201 -2.81 -1.60 5.46
N ASN A 202 -1.95 -1.34 6.45
CA ASN A 202 -1.48 -2.31 7.44
C ASN A 202 -1.40 -1.71 8.85
N GLN A 203 -2.33 -0.82 9.22
CA GLN A 203 -2.33 -0.11 10.50
C GLN A 203 -2.35 -1.04 11.73
N GLN A 204 -2.80 -2.28 11.59
CA GLN A 204 -2.73 -3.27 12.68
C GLN A 204 -1.28 -3.52 13.12
N ILE A 205 -0.29 -3.36 12.23
CA ILE A 205 1.14 -3.48 12.53
C ILE A 205 1.64 -2.16 13.13
N SER A 206 1.17 -1.86 14.33
CA SER A 206 1.42 -0.58 15.00
C SER A 206 2.88 -0.39 15.42
N PRO A 207 3.30 0.83 15.83
CA PRO A 207 4.65 1.08 16.35
C PRO A 207 5.08 0.10 17.45
N SER A 208 4.16 -0.25 18.34
CA SER A 208 4.39 -1.21 19.42
C SER A 208 4.69 -2.62 18.90
N VAL A 209 3.98 -3.06 17.86
CA VAL A 209 4.22 -4.36 17.20
C VAL A 209 5.57 -4.36 16.48
N ILE A 210 5.88 -3.27 15.76
CA ILE A 210 7.14 -3.12 15.02
C ILE A 210 8.34 -3.16 15.98
N ARG A 211 8.29 -2.39 17.09
CA ARG A 211 9.38 -2.38 18.08
C ARG A 211 9.58 -3.73 18.74
N ARG A 212 8.51 -4.50 18.99
CA ARG A 212 8.61 -5.86 19.55
C ARG A 212 9.30 -6.83 18.62
N ALA A 213 9.00 -6.77 17.31
CA ALA A 213 9.72 -7.57 16.33
C ALA A 213 11.17 -7.08 16.17
N GLY A 214 11.39 -5.76 16.18
CA GLY A 214 12.67 -5.14 15.95
C GLY A 214 12.98 -4.94 14.45
N LYS A 215 13.73 -3.88 14.13
CA LYS A 215 14.02 -3.47 12.74
C LYS A 215 14.65 -4.57 11.89
N ASP A 216 15.57 -5.34 12.46
CA ASP A 216 16.30 -6.41 11.76
C ASP A 216 15.43 -7.62 11.40
N ASN A 217 14.24 -7.71 11.98
CA ASN A 217 13.27 -8.78 11.73
C ASN A 217 12.16 -8.38 10.74
N ILE A 218 12.33 -7.24 10.07
CA ILE A 218 11.42 -6.78 9.02
C ILE A 218 11.91 -7.29 7.66
N ILE A 219 11.04 -8.01 6.96
CA ILE A 219 11.27 -8.55 5.63
C ILE A 219 10.36 -7.81 4.65
N VAL A 220 10.95 -6.98 3.79
CA VAL A 220 10.21 -6.28 2.74
C VAL A 220 10.19 -7.12 1.47
N ALA A 221 9.01 -7.32 0.90
CA ALA A 221 8.79 -8.15 -0.29
C ALA A 221 8.05 -7.37 -1.39
N ALA A 222 8.66 -7.25 -2.57
CA ALA A 222 8.03 -6.56 -3.70
C ALA A 222 8.50 -7.15 -5.03
N THR A 223 7.60 -7.22 -6.01
CA THR A 223 8.01 -7.55 -7.38
C THR A 223 8.86 -6.42 -7.95
N ARG A 224 9.74 -6.76 -8.90
CA ARG A 224 10.56 -5.77 -9.64
C ARG A 224 9.69 -4.67 -10.25
N ARG A 225 8.53 -5.03 -10.80
CA ARG A 225 7.55 -4.08 -11.34
C ARG A 225 7.12 -3.02 -10.32
N LYS A 226 6.72 -3.44 -9.10
CA LYS A 226 6.30 -2.52 -8.04
C LYS A 226 7.40 -1.54 -7.63
N LEU A 227 8.67 -1.99 -7.65
CA LEU A 227 9.81 -1.12 -7.36
C LEU A 227 10.10 -0.15 -8.51
N LEU A 228 9.97 -0.57 -9.77
CA LEU A 228 10.17 0.30 -10.93
C LEU A 228 9.11 1.42 -11.00
N GLU A 229 7.88 1.14 -10.59
CA GLU A 229 6.78 2.13 -10.47
C GLU A 229 7.07 3.24 -9.45
N LEU A 230 8.08 3.07 -8.59
CA LEU A 230 8.52 4.14 -7.70
C LEU A 230 9.33 5.20 -8.44
N HIS A 231 9.81 4.94 -9.66
CA HIS A 231 10.62 5.88 -10.46
C HIS A 231 11.83 6.42 -9.67
N GLY A 232 12.48 5.54 -8.88
CA GLY A 232 13.63 5.90 -8.04
C GLY A 232 13.29 6.62 -6.73
N ARG A 233 12.00 6.88 -6.44
CA ARG A 233 11.55 7.39 -5.13
C ARG A 233 11.78 6.35 -4.04
N PRO A 234 12.12 6.77 -2.80
CA PRO A 234 12.34 5.84 -1.68
C PRO A 234 11.07 5.08 -1.29
N LEU A 235 11.26 3.98 -0.55
CA LEU A 235 10.19 3.37 0.23
C LEU A 235 9.81 4.29 1.38
N LEU A 236 8.54 4.27 1.75
CA LEU A 236 7.98 5.20 2.73
C LEU A 236 7.50 4.47 3.99
N VAL A 237 7.74 5.08 5.14
CA VAL A 237 7.19 4.67 6.43
C VAL A 237 6.41 5.82 7.04
N ASP A 238 5.24 5.54 7.59
CA ASP A 238 4.37 6.52 8.26
C ASP A 238 3.65 5.79 9.39
N THR A 239 4.40 5.37 10.40
CA THR A 239 3.89 4.52 11.49
C THR A 239 3.00 5.29 12.47
N GLY A 240 2.95 6.62 12.36
CA GLY A 240 2.31 7.51 13.34
C GLY A 240 3.20 7.82 14.55
N ASP A 241 4.43 7.31 14.57
CA ASP A 241 5.45 7.54 15.60
C ASP A 241 6.73 8.08 14.93
N PRO A 242 7.02 9.39 15.03
CA PRO A 242 8.15 10.01 14.34
C PRO A 242 9.53 9.47 14.72
N ASP A 243 9.69 9.00 15.95
CA ASP A 243 10.95 8.41 16.43
C ASP A 243 11.16 7.05 15.75
N LEU A 244 10.12 6.23 15.71
CA LEU A 244 10.16 4.95 14.98
C LEU A 244 10.35 5.15 13.48
N ASP A 245 9.70 6.13 12.87
CA ASP A 245 9.85 6.45 11.46
C ASP A 245 11.30 6.85 11.11
N THR A 246 11.95 7.56 12.03
CA THR A 246 13.39 7.87 11.94
C THR A 246 14.25 6.62 12.11
N GLU A 247 13.93 5.76 13.07
CA GLU A 247 14.64 4.49 13.29
C GLU A 247 14.54 3.56 12.07
N LEU A 248 13.39 3.51 11.40
CA LEU A 248 13.14 2.66 10.22
C LEU A 248 13.76 3.21 8.93
N SER A 249 14.06 4.51 8.88
CA SER A 249 14.69 5.15 7.74
C SER A 249 16.12 4.63 7.47
N GLY A 250 16.62 4.93 6.26
CA GLY A 250 17.95 4.51 5.80
C GLY A 250 17.86 3.60 4.58
N TYR A 251 18.38 2.38 4.67
CA TYR A 251 18.34 1.40 3.59
C TYR A 251 17.84 0.07 4.10
N THR A 252 17.02 -0.59 3.29
CA THR A 252 16.53 -1.94 3.57
C THR A 252 16.74 -2.84 2.37
N LYS A 253 16.76 -4.15 2.63
CA LYS A 253 16.86 -5.18 1.60
C LYS A 253 15.46 -5.65 1.25
N VAL A 254 15.07 -5.48 -0.01
CA VAL A 254 13.79 -5.95 -0.54
C VAL A 254 13.99 -7.28 -1.24
N VAL A 255 13.20 -8.29 -0.87
CA VAL A 255 13.16 -9.58 -1.57
C VAL A 255 12.35 -9.40 -2.85
N THR A 256 12.99 -9.64 -4.00
CA THR A 256 12.38 -9.40 -5.32
C THR A 256 12.21 -10.67 -6.14
N GLY A 257 12.73 -11.81 -5.66
CA GLY A 257 12.67 -13.10 -6.33
C GLY A 257 13.26 -14.23 -5.47
N TYR A 258 13.39 -15.42 -6.03
CA TYR A 258 13.81 -16.61 -5.29
C TYR A 258 15.24 -16.51 -4.76
N ARG A 259 16.16 -15.98 -5.57
CA ARG A 259 17.57 -15.74 -5.21
C ARG A 259 17.95 -14.27 -5.25
N GLU A 260 16.97 -13.41 -5.41
CA GLU A 260 17.18 -12.01 -5.72
C GLU A 260 16.70 -11.08 -4.63
N SER A 261 17.41 -9.98 -4.51
CA SER A 261 17.07 -8.92 -3.59
C SER A 261 17.72 -7.62 -4.03
N GLN A 262 17.05 -6.51 -3.78
CA GLN A 262 17.56 -5.17 -4.09
C GLN A 262 17.65 -4.35 -2.80
N VAL A 263 18.70 -3.54 -2.69
CA VAL A 263 18.80 -2.55 -1.60
C VAL A 263 18.02 -1.32 -2.03
N HIS A 264 17.13 -0.86 -1.16
CA HIS A 264 16.28 0.29 -1.43
C HIS A 264 16.35 1.28 -0.28
N ARG A 265 16.35 2.58 -0.61
CA ARG A 265 16.26 3.65 0.40
C ARG A 265 14.88 3.64 1.04
N VAL A 266 14.82 3.89 2.34
CA VAL A 266 13.62 4.11 3.15
C VAL A 266 13.67 5.53 3.72
N SER A 267 12.55 6.25 3.66
CA SER A 267 12.37 7.56 4.28
C SER A 267 11.01 7.67 4.95
N SER A 268 10.91 8.56 5.93
CA SER A 268 9.66 9.03 6.52
C SER A 268 9.10 10.28 5.82
#